data_AF-A0AAD5S308-F1
#
_entry.id   AF-A0AAD5S308-F1
#
_cell.length_a   1.000
_cell.length_b   1.000
_cell.length_c   1.000
_cell.angle_alpha   90.00
_cell.angle_beta   90.00
_cell.angle_gamma   90.00
#
_symmetry.space_group_name_H-M   'P 1'
#
loop_
_entity.id
_entity.type
_entity.pdbx_description
1 polymer ?
#
loop_
_entity_poly.entity_id
_entity_poly.type
_entity_poly.pdbx_seq_one_letter_code
_entity_poly.pdbx_strand_id
1 'polypeptide(L)'
;MDVQYFPVDTKSQPTYLALKEWVNEKNLEVLLKCASLDSELKKLLKKYKTLRNGPNVFQVEYCFSKHAYNESGRLYARNGCGLQMFPKWVRSFLSGEYYIDVDQRKSLPTILKGVFEEYEIQNEVLDDILAEKKSYGKKALFKALLDGEKPSDKDLLLLWEDIYNRLVPKLKEAHYFSDLWKHCKASKNKVISAKRDASFFALCMQIKECRILLAEKKIMEDEGFLVDSLQFDGFLVRKSPELEVTESVLSQCAEKTKEVAKYFVSLSTKAFKDFQKKLEELQIATRAAAVASIDPKDEYSRLMMVRRAI
;
A
#
# COMPACT_ATOMS: atom_id res chain seq x y z
N MET A 1 -32.90 -19.15 -13.42
CA MET A 1 -31.66 -18.81 -14.14
C MET A 1 -30.53 -19.00 -13.17
N ASP A 2 -29.88 -20.16 -13.23
CA ASP A 2 -28.78 -20.52 -12.36
C ASP A 2 -27.55 -19.69 -12.73
N VAL A 3 -27.29 -18.68 -11.91
CA VAL A 3 -26.07 -17.88 -11.97
C VAL A 3 -24.94 -18.81 -11.61
N GLN A 4 -24.07 -19.12 -12.58
CA GLN A 4 -22.77 -19.73 -12.30
C GLN A 4 -21.98 -18.75 -11.41
N TYR A 5 -22.10 -18.97 -10.10
CA TYR A 5 -21.23 -18.38 -9.09
C TYR A 5 -19.79 -18.73 -9.47
N PHE A 6 -18.96 -17.72 -9.75
CA PHE A 6 -17.54 -17.89 -9.49
C PHE A 6 -17.43 -18.30 -8.02
N PRO A 7 -16.81 -19.44 -7.69
CA PRO A 7 -16.42 -19.69 -6.32
C PRO A 7 -15.28 -18.72 -6.03
N VAL A 8 -15.59 -17.51 -5.58
CA VAL A 8 -14.68 -16.86 -4.63
C VAL A 8 -14.88 -17.69 -3.38
N ASP A 9 -14.07 -18.74 -3.26
CA ASP A 9 -14.12 -19.67 -2.14
C ASP A 9 -14.23 -18.84 -0.86
N THR A 10 -15.37 -18.96 -0.19
CA THR A 10 -15.60 -18.35 1.11
C THR A 10 -14.69 -18.96 2.17
N LYS A 11 -13.80 -19.91 1.80
CA LYS A 11 -12.95 -20.67 2.71
C LYS A 11 -11.45 -20.33 2.68
N SER A 12 -10.87 -19.68 1.67
CA SER A 12 -9.49 -19.13 1.80
C SER A 12 -9.09 -18.20 0.64
N GLN A 13 -8.50 -17.06 0.97
CA GLN A 13 -7.65 -16.26 0.08
C GLN A 13 -6.38 -17.07 -0.28
N PRO A 14 -5.53 -16.64 -1.22
CA PRO A 14 -4.25 -17.32 -1.42
C PRO A 14 -3.29 -16.99 -0.27
N THR A 15 -2.81 -18.00 0.49
CA THR A 15 -1.80 -17.81 1.55
C THR A 15 -0.55 -17.06 1.09
N TYR A 16 -0.21 -17.16 -0.19
CA TYR A 16 0.81 -16.35 -0.84
C TYR A 16 0.52 -16.13 -2.34
N LEU A 17 1.10 -15.07 -2.90
CA LEU A 17 1.07 -14.74 -4.32
C LEU A 17 2.48 -14.38 -4.80
N ALA A 18 2.98 -15.03 -5.85
CA ALA A 18 4.30 -14.78 -6.40
C ALA A 18 4.20 -13.94 -7.68
N LEU A 19 4.79 -12.74 -7.69
CA LEU A 19 4.78 -11.82 -8.84
C LEU A 19 6.21 -11.46 -9.29
N LYS A 20 6.32 -10.95 -10.52
CA LYS A 20 7.59 -10.59 -11.15
C LYS A 20 7.66 -9.07 -11.32
N GLU A 21 8.37 -8.42 -10.41
CA GLU A 21 8.56 -6.97 -10.46
C GLU A 21 9.70 -6.60 -11.43
N TRP A 22 9.46 -5.58 -12.26
CA TRP A 22 10.40 -5.03 -13.23
C TRP A 22 11.01 -3.74 -12.71
N VAL A 23 12.33 -3.73 -12.60
CA VAL A 23 13.10 -2.63 -12.03
C VAL A 23 14.36 -2.40 -12.85
N ASN A 24 14.70 -1.13 -13.06
CA ASN A 24 15.94 -0.75 -13.70
C ASN A 24 17.11 -1.06 -12.76
N GLU A 25 17.86 -2.12 -13.08
CA GLU A 25 19.01 -2.53 -12.28
C GLU A 25 20.07 -1.43 -12.19
N LYS A 26 20.24 -0.62 -13.24
CA LYS A 26 21.20 0.51 -13.21
C LYS A 26 20.78 1.55 -12.18
N ASN A 27 19.49 1.90 -12.12
CA ASN A 27 18.97 2.82 -11.12
C ASN A 27 19.09 2.26 -9.70
N LEU A 28 18.88 0.94 -9.53
CA LEU A 28 19.13 0.26 -8.26
C LEU A 28 20.60 0.38 -7.83
N GLU A 29 21.55 0.16 -8.73
CA GLU A 29 22.98 0.35 -8.45
C GLU A 29 23.33 1.80 -8.10
N VAL A 30 22.71 2.77 -8.77
CA VAL A 30 22.89 4.21 -8.45
C VAL A 30 22.46 4.48 -7.01
N LEU A 31 21.30 3.98 -6.58
CA LEU A 31 20.85 4.15 -5.19
C LEU A 31 21.78 3.45 -4.18
N LEU A 32 22.22 2.23 -4.48
CA LEU A 32 23.11 1.47 -3.60
C LEU A 32 24.47 2.16 -3.39
N LYS A 33 24.97 2.88 -4.40
CA LYS A 33 26.21 3.65 -4.35
C LYS A 33 26.05 5.06 -3.77
N CYS A 34 24.82 5.55 -3.62
CA CYS A 34 24.56 6.89 -3.11
C CYS A 34 24.93 7.00 -1.63
N ALA A 35 25.99 7.75 -1.28
CA ALA A 35 26.49 7.80 0.09
C ALA A 35 25.47 8.40 1.09
N SER A 36 24.77 9.45 0.68
CA SER A 36 23.76 10.16 1.51
C SER A 36 22.43 9.41 1.68
N LEU A 37 22.22 8.29 0.98
CA LEU A 37 21.00 7.52 1.11
C LEU A 37 20.93 6.84 2.50
N ASP A 38 19.75 6.91 3.11
CA ASP A 38 19.42 6.31 4.41
C ASP A 38 19.91 4.85 4.53
N SER A 39 20.52 4.52 5.67
CA SER A 39 21.16 3.23 5.89
C SER A 39 20.17 2.07 5.96
N GLU A 40 18.97 2.26 6.50
CA GLU A 40 17.89 1.27 6.53
C GLU A 40 17.32 1.07 5.13
N LEU A 41 17.13 2.14 4.37
CA LEU A 41 16.71 2.05 2.97
C LEU A 41 17.76 1.32 2.12
N LYS A 42 19.05 1.57 2.32
CA LYS A 42 20.13 0.81 1.67
C LYS A 42 20.10 -0.67 2.02
N LYS A 43 19.90 -1.02 3.30
CA LYS A 43 19.76 -2.42 3.72
C LYS A 43 18.58 -3.08 3.00
N LEU A 44 17.45 -2.38 2.91
CA LEU A 44 16.28 -2.85 2.20
C LEU A 44 16.55 -3.06 0.70
N LEU A 45 17.21 -2.10 0.02
CA LEU A 45 17.59 -2.23 -1.39
C LEU A 45 18.55 -3.39 -1.64
N LYS A 46 19.54 -3.61 -0.77
CA LYS A 46 20.48 -4.75 -0.85
C LYS A 46 19.74 -6.08 -0.73
N LYS A 47 18.79 -6.16 0.22
CA LYS A 47 17.97 -7.35 0.42
C LYS A 47 17.03 -7.59 -0.77
N TYR A 48 16.43 -6.53 -1.31
CA TYR A 48 15.62 -6.63 -2.53
C TYR A 48 16.43 -7.13 -3.72
N LYS A 49 17.69 -6.67 -3.88
CA LYS A 49 18.58 -7.12 -4.95
C LYS A 49 18.80 -8.64 -4.98
N THR A 50 18.73 -9.32 -3.84
CA THR A 50 18.88 -10.79 -3.78
C THR A 50 17.70 -11.55 -4.37
N LEU A 51 16.57 -10.86 -4.64
CA LEU A 51 15.37 -11.44 -5.27
C LEU A 51 15.47 -11.48 -6.80
N ARG A 52 16.60 -11.06 -7.37
CA ARG A 52 16.82 -11.02 -8.82
C ARG A 52 16.64 -12.41 -9.43
N ASN A 53 15.77 -12.49 -10.42
CA ASN A 53 15.44 -13.69 -11.18
C ASN A 53 15.72 -13.54 -12.69
N GLY A 54 16.35 -12.45 -13.10
CA GLY A 54 16.73 -12.16 -14.48
C GLY A 54 17.12 -10.70 -14.64
N PRO A 55 17.56 -10.27 -15.84
CA PRO A 55 17.83 -8.86 -16.12
C PRO A 55 16.59 -8.01 -15.89
N ASN A 56 16.67 -7.06 -14.96
CA ASN A 56 15.60 -6.16 -14.53
C ASN A 56 14.39 -6.86 -13.90
N VAL A 57 14.45 -8.16 -13.58
CA VAL A 57 13.30 -8.92 -13.06
C VAL A 57 13.58 -9.45 -11.66
N PHE A 58 12.67 -9.19 -10.74
CA PHE A 58 12.75 -9.57 -9.33
C PHE A 58 11.53 -10.40 -8.94
N GLN A 59 11.74 -11.60 -8.40
CA GLN A 59 10.67 -12.48 -7.97
C GLN A 59 10.27 -12.11 -6.54
N VAL A 60 9.05 -11.59 -6.38
CA VAL A 60 8.52 -11.16 -5.09
C VAL A 60 7.34 -12.03 -4.70
N GLU A 61 7.41 -12.57 -3.49
CA GLU A 61 6.27 -13.23 -2.88
C GLU A 61 5.53 -12.26 -1.98
N TYR A 62 4.22 -12.25 -2.06
CA TYR A 62 3.33 -11.54 -1.15
C TYR A 62 2.66 -12.57 -0.25
N CYS A 63 2.62 -12.31 1.05
CA CYS A 63 1.98 -13.20 2.02
C CYS A 63 1.23 -12.39 3.06
N PHE A 64 0.26 -13.03 3.72
CA PHE A 64 -0.33 -12.47 4.92
C PHE A 64 0.68 -12.38 6.06
N SER A 65 0.36 -11.58 7.07
CA SER A 65 1.18 -11.51 8.28
C SER A 65 1.34 -12.90 8.91
N LYS A 66 2.51 -13.17 9.50
CA LYS A 66 2.76 -14.42 10.26
C LYS A 66 1.72 -14.66 11.36
N HIS A 67 1.10 -13.59 11.85
CA HIS A 67 0.08 -13.63 12.90
C HIS A 67 -1.34 -13.46 12.36
N ALA A 68 -1.54 -13.53 11.03
CA ALA A 68 -2.87 -13.52 10.44
C ALA A 68 -3.65 -14.77 10.85
N TYR A 69 -4.95 -14.59 11.08
CA TYR A 69 -5.89 -15.68 11.34
C TYR A 69 -6.67 -15.93 10.06
N ASN A 70 -6.55 -17.13 9.48
CA ASN A 70 -7.21 -17.49 8.21
C ASN A 70 -7.08 -16.38 7.16
N GLU A 71 -5.85 -15.93 6.93
CA GLU A 71 -5.55 -14.92 5.90
C GLU A 71 -6.21 -13.56 6.18
N SER A 72 -6.40 -13.22 7.46
CA SER A 72 -6.86 -11.89 7.84
C SER A 72 -5.85 -10.80 7.50
N GLY A 73 -6.37 -9.67 7.03
CA GLY A 73 -5.60 -8.46 6.77
C GLY A 73 -5.21 -8.28 5.30
N ARG A 74 -4.05 -7.65 5.07
CA ARG A 74 -3.50 -7.36 3.74
C ARG A 74 -2.37 -8.30 3.36
N LEU A 75 -2.14 -8.43 2.06
CA LEU A 75 -0.93 -9.03 1.52
C LEU A 75 0.25 -8.05 1.62
N TYR A 76 1.36 -8.54 2.14
CA TYR A 76 2.62 -7.81 2.24
C TYR A 76 3.73 -8.53 1.48
N ALA A 77 4.61 -7.78 0.83
CA ALA A 77 5.82 -8.35 0.26
C ALA A 77 6.60 -9.09 1.36
N ARG A 78 6.91 -10.37 1.13
CA ARG A 78 7.47 -11.27 2.13
C ARG A 78 8.77 -10.67 2.68
N ASN A 79 8.90 -10.71 4.00
CA ASN A 79 10.03 -10.13 4.72
C ASN A 79 10.23 -8.62 4.44
N GLY A 80 9.16 -7.93 4.03
CA GLY A 80 9.17 -6.52 3.66
C GLY A 80 9.98 -6.24 2.41
N CYS A 81 10.14 -7.19 1.47
CA CYS A 81 10.99 -7.03 0.29
C CYS A 81 10.17 -7.06 -0.99
N GLY A 82 9.91 -5.88 -1.55
CA GLY A 82 9.13 -5.66 -2.76
C GLY A 82 8.96 -4.16 -3.03
N LEU A 83 8.54 -3.78 -4.23
CA LEU A 83 8.27 -2.38 -4.57
C LEU A 83 7.25 -1.73 -3.61
N GLN A 84 6.32 -2.54 -3.05
CA GLN A 84 5.35 -2.13 -2.01
C GLN A 84 5.98 -1.39 -0.82
N MET A 85 7.21 -1.78 -0.45
CA MET A 85 7.86 -1.33 0.79
C MET A 85 8.77 -0.12 0.60
N PHE A 86 9.04 0.25 -0.66
CA PHE A 86 9.86 1.41 -0.93
C PHE A 86 9.08 2.72 -0.83
N PRO A 87 9.70 3.81 -0.35
CA PRO A 87 9.13 5.15 -0.47
C PRO A 87 8.76 5.44 -1.92
N LYS A 88 7.68 6.20 -2.12
CA LYS A 88 7.15 6.49 -3.46
C LYS A 88 8.21 6.94 -4.46
N TRP A 89 9.14 7.82 -4.06
CA TRP A 89 10.19 8.33 -4.93
C TRP A 89 11.20 7.25 -5.36
N VAL A 90 11.57 6.34 -4.45
CA VAL A 90 12.46 5.20 -4.75
C VAL A 90 11.77 4.27 -5.73
N ARG A 91 10.52 3.89 -5.44
CA ARG A 91 9.70 3.06 -6.34
C ARG A 91 9.57 3.68 -7.72
N SER A 92 9.34 4.99 -7.78
CA SER A 92 9.27 5.75 -9.04
C SER A 92 10.58 5.68 -9.82
N PHE A 93 11.72 5.90 -9.15
CA PHE A 93 13.03 5.87 -9.78
C PHE A 93 13.39 4.47 -10.30
N LEU A 94 13.07 3.45 -9.53
CA LEU A 94 13.39 2.06 -9.86
C LEU A 94 12.53 1.53 -11.00
N SER A 95 11.25 1.89 -11.06
CA SER A 95 10.25 1.12 -11.80
C SER A 95 9.34 1.95 -12.71
N GLY A 96 9.45 3.28 -12.67
CA GLY A 96 8.53 4.19 -13.37
C GLY A 96 8.54 4.07 -14.89
N GLU A 97 9.62 3.57 -15.49
CA GLU A 97 9.67 3.29 -16.93
C GLU A 97 8.87 2.03 -17.32
N TYR A 98 8.69 1.08 -16.40
CA TYR A 98 8.01 -0.19 -16.66
C TYR A 98 6.52 -0.18 -16.31
N TYR A 99 6.09 0.72 -15.43
CA TYR A 99 4.76 0.63 -14.81
C TYR A 99 3.88 1.86 -14.95
N ILE A 100 2.58 1.62 -14.80
CA ILE A 100 1.53 2.57 -14.46
C ILE A 100 1.07 2.24 -13.04
N ASP A 101 1.09 3.24 -12.14
CA ASP A 101 0.65 3.10 -10.74
C ASP A 101 -0.87 3.29 -10.67
N VAL A 102 -1.62 2.24 -10.36
CA VAL A 102 -3.09 2.26 -10.24
C VAL A 102 -3.46 2.21 -8.76
N ASP A 103 -4.35 3.11 -8.34
CA ASP A 103 -4.73 3.32 -6.94
C ASP A 103 -6.24 3.41 -6.77
N GLN A 104 -6.74 2.85 -5.67
CA GLN A 104 -8.13 2.97 -5.25
C GLN A 104 -8.40 4.35 -4.64
N ARG A 105 -9.36 5.09 -5.20
CA ARG A 105 -9.79 6.38 -4.65
C ARG A 105 -10.70 6.17 -3.45
N LYS A 106 -10.33 6.78 -2.31
CA LYS A 106 -11.11 6.75 -1.06
C LYS A 106 -11.56 5.33 -0.67
N SER A 107 -10.68 4.34 -0.83
CA SER A 107 -10.99 2.91 -0.62
C SER A 107 -11.71 2.66 0.71
N LEU A 108 -11.08 3.04 1.83
CA LEU A 108 -11.60 2.79 3.16
C LEU A 108 -13.00 3.41 3.43
N PRO A 109 -13.24 4.73 3.20
CA PRO A 109 -14.60 5.29 3.33
C PRO A 109 -15.65 4.61 2.44
N THR A 110 -15.27 4.24 1.22
CA THR A 110 -16.17 3.61 0.25
C THR A 110 -16.57 2.20 0.69
N ILE A 111 -15.60 1.42 1.15
CA ILE A 111 -15.83 0.08 1.73
C ILE A 111 -16.69 0.21 2.98
N LEU A 112 -16.39 1.17 3.86
CA LEU A 112 -17.18 1.39 5.06
C LEU A 112 -18.63 1.72 4.74
N LYS A 113 -18.89 2.53 3.70
CA LYS A 113 -20.26 2.84 3.27
C LYS A 113 -21.02 1.59 2.84
N GLY A 114 -20.41 0.73 2.03
CA GLY A 114 -21.04 -0.54 1.65
C GLY A 114 -21.27 -1.48 2.84
N VAL A 115 -20.37 -1.48 3.84
CA VAL A 115 -20.57 -2.26 5.07
C VAL A 115 -21.70 -1.65 5.92
N PHE A 116 -21.79 -0.33 6.00
CA PHE A 116 -22.90 0.34 6.67
C PHE A 116 -24.24 0.00 6.02
N GLU A 117 -24.30 -0.03 4.69
CA GLU A 117 -25.48 -0.49 3.93
C GLU A 117 -25.83 -1.96 4.23
N GLU A 118 -24.83 -2.86 4.26
CA GLU A 118 -24.99 -4.29 4.59
C GLU A 118 -25.62 -4.50 5.99
N TYR A 119 -25.38 -3.59 6.93
CA TYR A 119 -25.87 -3.66 8.31
C TYR A 119 -26.97 -2.64 8.64
N GLU A 120 -27.55 -2.00 7.61
CA GLU A 120 -28.64 -1.02 7.73
C GLU A 120 -28.29 0.17 8.65
N ILE A 121 -27.04 0.63 8.59
CA ILE A 121 -26.53 1.79 9.34
C ILE A 121 -26.46 2.99 8.40
N GLN A 122 -27.23 4.02 8.70
CA GLN A 122 -27.13 5.32 8.01
C GLN A 122 -26.16 6.23 8.74
N ASN A 123 -25.31 6.93 7.99
CA ASN A 123 -24.37 7.91 8.54
C ASN A 123 -24.12 9.05 7.53
N GLU A 124 -24.66 10.23 7.82
CA GLU A 124 -24.56 11.40 6.95
C GLU A 124 -23.13 11.95 6.85
N VAL A 125 -22.33 11.80 7.90
CA VAL A 125 -20.93 12.26 7.92
C VAL A 125 -20.10 11.49 6.88
N LEU A 126 -20.31 10.19 6.77
CA LEU A 126 -19.66 9.34 5.78
C LEU A 126 -20.09 9.72 4.36
N ASP A 127 -21.38 10.03 4.17
CA ASP A 127 -21.92 10.49 2.89
C ASP A 127 -21.31 11.84 2.48
N ASP A 128 -21.18 12.77 3.42
CA ASP A 128 -20.52 14.06 3.20
C ASP A 128 -19.03 13.91 2.85
N ILE A 129 -18.32 12.96 3.47
CA ILE A 129 -16.92 12.65 3.15
C ILE A 129 -16.79 12.11 1.73
N LEU A 130 -17.66 11.19 1.33
CA LEU A 130 -17.65 10.60 0.00
C LEU A 130 -18.01 11.62 -1.08
N ALA A 131 -19.01 12.47 -0.80
CA ALA A 131 -19.46 13.56 -1.67
C ALA A 131 -18.56 14.81 -1.65
N GLU A 132 -17.44 14.80 -0.91
CA GLU A 132 -16.49 15.92 -0.79
C GLU A 132 -17.07 17.20 -0.17
N LYS A 133 -18.24 17.11 0.47
CA LYS A 133 -18.81 18.21 1.25
C LYS A 133 -18.03 18.48 2.53
N LYS A 134 -17.39 17.43 3.08
CA LYS A 134 -16.47 17.51 4.22
C LYS A 134 -15.16 16.81 3.89
N SER A 135 -14.06 17.42 4.33
CA SER A 135 -12.72 16.86 4.15
C SER A 135 -11.97 16.89 5.46
N TYR A 136 -11.38 15.74 5.81
CA TYR A 136 -10.56 15.58 7.00
C TYR A 136 -9.17 15.14 6.57
N GLY A 137 -8.15 15.60 7.31
CA GLY A 137 -6.79 15.10 7.10
C GLY A 137 -6.73 13.58 7.28
N LYS A 138 -5.93 12.89 6.44
CA LYS A 138 -5.79 11.43 6.48
C LYS A 138 -5.56 10.90 7.90
N LYS A 139 -4.70 11.55 8.68
CA LYS A 139 -4.42 11.14 10.08
C LYS A 139 -5.67 11.19 10.97
N ALA A 140 -6.47 12.25 10.87
CA ALA A 140 -7.69 12.40 11.67
C ALA A 140 -8.73 11.34 11.31
N LEU A 141 -8.94 11.12 10.00
CA LEU A 141 -9.87 10.11 9.51
C LEU A 141 -9.43 8.70 9.91
N PHE A 142 -8.15 8.35 9.73
CA PHE A 142 -7.62 7.05 10.14
C PHE A 142 -7.74 6.83 11.65
N LYS A 143 -7.54 7.88 12.46
CA LYS A 143 -7.71 7.81 13.90
C LYS A 143 -9.16 7.50 14.28
N ALA A 144 -10.12 8.23 13.69
CA ALA A 144 -11.54 8.01 13.94
C ALA A 144 -12.02 6.63 13.46
N LEU A 145 -11.55 6.18 12.29
CA LEU A 145 -11.99 4.92 11.70
C LEU A 145 -11.33 3.71 12.36
N LEU A 146 -10.01 3.69 12.52
CA LEU A 146 -9.24 2.46 12.75
C LEU A 146 -8.46 2.40 14.07
N ASP A 147 -8.26 3.53 14.76
CA ASP A 147 -7.39 3.58 15.95
C ASP A 147 -8.17 3.41 17.27
N GLY A 148 -9.50 3.40 17.22
CA GLY A 148 -10.38 3.24 18.39
C GLY A 148 -10.38 4.42 19.36
N GLU A 149 -9.51 5.41 19.16
CA GLU A 149 -9.46 6.62 19.99
C GLU A 149 -10.62 7.54 19.62
N LYS A 150 -11.43 7.88 20.63
CA LYS A 150 -12.57 8.78 20.49
C LYS A 150 -12.12 10.14 19.94
N PRO A 151 -12.60 10.58 18.77
CA PRO A 151 -12.22 11.87 18.20
C PRO A 151 -12.88 13.02 18.97
N SER A 152 -12.23 14.19 18.99
CA SER A 152 -12.78 15.42 19.58
C SER A 152 -13.70 16.19 18.62
N ASP A 153 -13.52 15.99 17.32
CA ASP A 153 -14.38 16.57 16.29
C ASP A 153 -15.78 15.95 16.34
N LYS A 154 -16.81 16.78 16.33
CA LYS A 154 -18.21 16.37 16.53
C LYS A 154 -18.70 15.42 15.43
N ASP A 155 -18.34 15.68 14.19
CA ASP A 155 -18.78 14.86 13.06
C ASP A 155 -18.06 13.52 13.05
N LEU A 156 -16.73 13.53 13.25
CA LEU A 156 -15.96 12.29 13.39
C LEU A 156 -16.40 11.47 14.60
N LEU A 157 -16.91 12.10 15.66
CA LEU A 157 -17.46 11.42 16.81
C LEU A 157 -18.73 10.64 16.44
N LEU A 158 -19.64 11.21 15.66
CA LEU A 158 -20.84 10.50 15.18
C LEU A 158 -20.45 9.27 14.35
N LEU A 159 -19.47 9.43 13.44
CA LEU A 159 -18.94 8.31 12.66
C LEU A 159 -18.28 7.24 13.54
N TRP A 160 -17.50 7.65 14.54
CA TRP A 160 -16.87 6.75 15.49
C TRP A 160 -17.92 5.97 16.31
N GLU A 161 -18.98 6.62 16.78
CA GLU A 161 -20.06 5.99 17.53
C GLU A 161 -20.80 4.95 16.68
N ASP A 162 -21.10 5.24 15.42
CA ASP A 162 -21.70 4.27 14.51
C ASP A 162 -20.80 3.07 14.25
N ILE A 163 -19.48 3.27 14.13
CA ILE A 163 -18.53 2.17 13.97
C ILE A 163 -18.48 1.31 15.24
N TYR A 164 -18.13 1.92 16.38
CA TYR A 164 -17.73 1.16 17.57
C TYR A 164 -18.92 0.73 18.44
N ASN A 165 -20.01 1.49 18.45
CA ASN A 165 -21.19 1.16 19.27
C ASN A 165 -22.26 0.39 18.50
N ARG A 166 -22.32 0.49 17.17
CA ARG A 166 -23.35 -0.16 16.35
C ARG A 166 -22.79 -1.24 15.42
N LEU A 167 -21.79 -0.92 14.60
CA LEU A 167 -21.28 -1.86 13.60
C LEU A 167 -20.41 -2.96 14.23
N VAL A 168 -19.42 -2.62 15.06
CA VAL A 168 -18.49 -3.57 15.66
C VAL A 168 -19.20 -4.69 16.45
N PRO A 169 -20.22 -4.42 17.29
CA PRO A 169 -21.01 -5.48 17.92
C PRO A 169 -21.61 -6.45 16.91
N LYS A 170 -22.25 -5.95 15.83
CA LYS A 170 -22.84 -6.77 14.77
C LYS A 170 -21.77 -7.61 14.04
N LEU A 171 -20.59 -7.04 13.77
CA LEU A 171 -19.48 -7.77 13.15
C LEU A 171 -18.96 -8.92 14.03
N LYS A 172 -18.92 -8.75 15.36
CA LYS A 172 -18.45 -9.80 16.28
C LYS A 172 -19.37 -11.03 16.27
N GLU A 173 -20.63 -10.86 15.93
CA GLU A 173 -21.64 -11.92 15.88
C GLU A 173 -21.77 -12.55 14.49
N ALA A 174 -21.32 -11.86 13.44
CA ALA A 174 -21.36 -12.36 12.07
C ALA A 174 -20.51 -13.63 11.92
N HIS A 175 -21.08 -14.68 11.32
CA HIS A 175 -20.46 -16.01 11.21
C HIS A 175 -18.98 -15.94 10.77
N TYR A 176 -18.69 -15.20 9.70
CA TYR A 176 -17.34 -15.07 9.14
C TYR A 176 -16.35 -14.32 10.06
N PHE A 177 -16.80 -13.32 10.81
CA PHE A 177 -15.93 -12.48 11.64
C PHE A 177 -15.90 -12.88 13.11
N SER A 178 -16.81 -13.74 13.55
CA SER A 178 -16.88 -14.21 14.93
C SER A 178 -15.61 -14.95 15.37
N ASP A 179 -15.01 -15.75 14.49
CA ASP A 179 -13.76 -16.45 14.77
C ASP A 179 -12.54 -15.52 14.73
N LEU A 180 -12.55 -14.52 13.84
CA LEU A 180 -11.55 -13.46 13.85
C LEU A 180 -11.59 -12.68 15.17
N TRP A 181 -12.79 -12.41 15.69
CA TRP A 181 -12.96 -11.78 17.00
C TRP A 181 -12.41 -12.65 18.14
N LYS A 182 -12.71 -13.95 18.15
CA LYS A 182 -12.14 -14.90 19.13
C LYS A 182 -10.62 -14.89 19.09
N HIS A 183 -10.03 -14.85 17.89
CA HIS A 183 -8.58 -14.73 17.70
C HIS A 183 -8.04 -13.42 18.28
N CYS A 184 -8.64 -12.27 17.95
CA CYS A 184 -8.25 -10.98 18.53
C CYS A 184 -8.38 -10.95 20.06
N LYS A 185 -9.39 -11.63 20.62
CA LYS A 185 -9.61 -11.76 22.06
C LYS A 185 -8.52 -12.59 22.75
N ALA A 186 -8.08 -13.66 22.12
CA ALA A 186 -7.03 -14.56 22.61
C ALA A 186 -5.61 -14.02 22.39
N SER A 187 -5.43 -12.98 21.56
CA SER A 187 -4.11 -12.44 21.23
C SER A 187 -3.42 -11.84 22.46
N LYS A 188 -2.16 -12.24 22.66
CA LYS A 188 -1.25 -11.69 23.70
C LYS A 188 -0.44 -10.48 23.20
N ASN A 189 -0.64 -10.05 21.95
CA ASN A 189 0.04 -8.88 21.41
C ASN A 189 -0.47 -7.62 22.13
N LYS A 190 0.44 -6.86 22.77
CA LYS A 190 0.09 -5.68 23.58
C LYS A 190 -0.72 -4.63 22.83
N VAL A 191 -0.45 -4.45 21.53
CA VAL A 191 -1.18 -3.49 20.69
C VAL A 191 -2.62 -3.94 20.48
N ILE A 192 -2.80 -5.21 20.10
CA ILE A 192 -4.14 -5.80 19.90
C ILE A 192 -4.91 -5.84 21.22
N SER A 193 -4.28 -6.21 22.32
CA SER A 193 -4.97 -6.31 23.62
C SER A 193 -5.42 -4.95 24.15
N ALA A 194 -4.66 -3.89 23.90
CA ALA A 194 -5.00 -2.53 24.35
C ALA A 194 -6.14 -1.91 23.53
N LYS A 195 -6.19 -2.21 22.23
CA LYS A 195 -7.14 -1.63 21.26
C LYS A 195 -7.89 -2.72 20.49
N ARG A 196 -8.54 -3.63 21.21
CA ARG A 196 -9.03 -4.89 20.64
C ARG A 196 -10.12 -4.69 19.58
N ASP A 197 -11.10 -3.85 19.88
CA ASP A 197 -12.21 -3.57 18.95
C ASP A 197 -11.72 -2.85 17.69
N ALA A 198 -10.81 -1.88 17.85
CA ALA A 198 -10.18 -1.18 16.75
C ALA A 198 -9.32 -2.09 15.87
N SER A 199 -8.52 -2.96 16.50
CA SER A 199 -7.70 -3.95 15.78
C SER A 199 -8.57 -4.95 15.02
N PHE A 200 -9.65 -5.43 15.64
CA PHE A 200 -10.62 -6.30 15.00
C PHE A 200 -11.30 -5.62 13.81
N PHE A 201 -11.80 -4.40 14.00
CA PHE A 201 -12.45 -3.63 12.94
C PHE A 201 -11.50 -3.34 11.78
N ALA A 202 -10.26 -2.93 12.07
CA ALA A 202 -9.23 -2.71 11.06
C ALA A 202 -8.95 -3.98 10.25
N LEU A 203 -8.87 -5.15 10.89
CA LEU A 203 -8.70 -6.42 10.18
C LEU A 203 -9.92 -6.75 9.30
N CYS A 204 -11.15 -6.47 9.77
CA CYS A 204 -12.35 -6.66 8.96
C CYS A 204 -12.30 -5.81 7.68
N MET A 205 -11.95 -4.53 7.80
CA MET A 205 -11.82 -3.63 6.66
C MET A 205 -10.70 -4.07 5.71
N GLN A 206 -9.55 -4.46 6.26
CA GLN A 206 -8.41 -4.95 5.47
C GLN A 206 -8.73 -6.23 4.69
N ILE A 207 -9.52 -7.15 5.25
CA ILE A 207 -9.97 -8.34 4.53
C ILE A 207 -10.80 -7.92 3.30
N LYS A 208 -11.72 -6.98 3.46
CA LYS A 208 -12.54 -6.47 2.35
C LYS A 208 -11.67 -5.75 1.31
N GLU A 209 -10.76 -4.88 1.73
CA GLU A 209 -9.78 -4.21 0.85
C GLU A 209 -8.94 -5.22 0.06
N CYS A 210 -8.43 -6.26 0.72
CA CYS A 210 -7.62 -7.31 0.09
C CYS A 210 -8.42 -8.09 -0.97
N ARG A 211 -9.69 -8.40 -0.69
CA ARG A 211 -10.59 -9.06 -1.66
C ARG A 211 -10.82 -8.20 -2.89
N ILE A 212 -11.08 -6.91 -2.69
CA ILE A 212 -11.26 -5.94 -3.78
C ILE A 212 -9.99 -5.89 -4.63
N LEU A 213 -8.82 -5.71 -4.00
CA LEU A 213 -7.54 -5.66 -4.70
C LEU A 213 -7.25 -6.93 -5.53
N LEU A 214 -7.51 -8.11 -4.97
CA LEU A 214 -7.29 -9.37 -5.69
C LEU A 214 -8.29 -9.58 -6.82
N ALA A 215 -9.53 -9.11 -6.67
CA ALA A 215 -10.53 -9.12 -7.74
C ALA A 215 -10.12 -8.16 -8.88
N GLU A 216 -9.74 -6.93 -8.55
CA GLU A 216 -9.24 -5.94 -9.53
C GLU A 216 -8.04 -6.48 -10.29
N LYS A 217 -7.07 -7.06 -9.58
CA LYS A 217 -5.91 -7.72 -10.21
C LYS A 217 -6.36 -8.78 -11.22
N LYS A 218 -7.24 -9.70 -10.79
CA LYS A 218 -7.70 -10.79 -11.65
C LYS A 218 -8.44 -10.25 -12.87
N ILE A 219 -9.32 -9.27 -12.69
CA ILE A 219 -10.08 -8.66 -13.79
C ILE A 219 -9.13 -8.00 -14.79
N MET A 220 -8.14 -7.25 -14.32
CA MET A 220 -7.12 -6.63 -15.20
C MET A 220 -6.32 -7.70 -15.96
N GLU A 221 -5.96 -8.81 -15.32
CA GLU A 221 -5.26 -9.93 -15.98
C GLU A 221 -6.14 -10.65 -17.01
N ASP A 222 -7.44 -10.83 -16.72
CA ASP A 222 -8.39 -11.43 -17.65
C ASP A 222 -8.60 -10.53 -18.90
N GLU A 223 -8.38 -9.21 -18.78
CA GLU A 223 -8.35 -8.24 -19.90
C GLU A 223 -6.98 -8.14 -20.60
N GLY A 224 -6.02 -8.99 -20.22
CA GLY A 224 -4.69 -9.07 -20.85
C GLY A 224 -3.63 -8.14 -20.27
N PHE A 225 -3.94 -7.34 -19.24
CA PHE A 225 -2.94 -6.52 -18.56
C PHE A 225 -2.05 -7.37 -17.64
N LEU A 226 -0.80 -6.93 -17.42
CA LEU A 226 0.13 -7.59 -16.51
C LEU A 226 0.22 -6.83 -15.19
N VAL A 227 -0.33 -7.40 -14.11
CA VAL A 227 -0.27 -6.83 -12.76
C VAL A 227 0.87 -7.47 -11.97
N ASP A 228 2.00 -6.78 -11.91
CA ASP A 228 3.27 -7.35 -11.42
C ASP A 228 3.60 -7.02 -9.96
N SER A 229 2.92 -6.04 -9.36
CA SER A 229 3.23 -5.61 -8.00
C SER A 229 1.98 -5.09 -7.30
N LEU A 230 1.78 -5.49 -6.05
CA LEU A 230 0.73 -4.97 -5.18
C LEU A 230 1.22 -3.78 -4.35
N GLN A 231 0.36 -2.78 -4.17
CA GLN A 231 0.65 -1.50 -3.53
C GLN A 231 -0.40 -1.15 -2.46
N PHE A 232 -0.59 -2.05 -1.48
CA PHE A 232 -1.56 -1.89 -0.39
C PHE A 232 -3.01 -1.78 -0.90
N ASP A 233 -3.49 -0.57 -1.21
CA ASP A 233 -4.79 -0.21 -1.78
C ASP A 233 -4.68 0.11 -3.29
N GLY A 234 -3.69 -0.46 -3.96
CA GLY A 234 -3.44 -0.29 -5.38
C GLY A 234 -2.49 -1.36 -5.93
N PHE A 235 -2.10 -1.23 -7.19
CA PHE A 235 -1.21 -2.16 -7.87
C PHE A 235 -0.48 -1.48 -9.04
N LEU A 236 0.61 -2.10 -9.50
CA LEU A 236 1.38 -1.64 -10.66
C LEU A 236 1.04 -2.50 -11.88
N VAL A 237 0.62 -1.85 -12.95
CA VAL A 237 0.31 -2.47 -14.25
C VAL A 237 1.49 -2.23 -15.19
N ARG A 238 2.04 -3.30 -15.78
CA ARG A 238 3.14 -3.17 -16.74
C ARG A 238 2.67 -2.40 -17.97
N LYS A 239 3.46 -1.41 -18.38
CA LYS A 239 3.26 -0.71 -19.64
C LYS A 239 3.38 -1.70 -20.79
N SER A 240 2.40 -1.65 -21.69
CA SER A 240 2.38 -2.42 -22.93
C SER A 240 2.23 -1.47 -24.11
N PRO A 241 2.91 -1.72 -25.25
CA PRO A 241 2.65 -0.97 -26.47
C PRO A 241 1.26 -1.28 -27.08
N GLU A 242 0.65 -2.41 -26.72
CA GLU A 242 -0.62 -2.89 -27.27
C GLU A 242 -1.83 -2.54 -26.40
N LEU A 243 -1.61 -2.36 -25.10
CA LEU A 243 -2.66 -2.13 -24.11
C LEU A 243 -2.37 -0.88 -23.28
N GLU A 244 -3.28 0.08 -23.33
CA GLU A 244 -3.23 1.30 -22.55
C GLU A 244 -4.21 1.25 -21.38
N VAL A 245 -3.75 1.63 -20.17
CA VAL A 245 -4.61 1.77 -19.00
C VAL A 245 -5.33 3.11 -19.07
N THR A 246 -6.50 3.12 -19.70
CA THR A 246 -7.35 4.31 -19.85
C THR A 246 -8.36 4.44 -18.70
N GLU A 247 -9.00 5.60 -18.56
CA GLU A 247 -10.09 5.79 -17.60
C GLU A 247 -11.26 4.80 -17.84
N SER A 248 -11.57 4.48 -19.10
CA SER A 248 -12.62 3.52 -19.42
C SER A 248 -12.29 2.12 -18.91
N VAL A 249 -11.04 1.66 -19.08
CA VAL A 249 -10.57 0.37 -18.55
C VAL A 249 -10.69 0.35 -17.02
N LEU A 250 -10.28 1.42 -16.36
CA LEU A 250 -10.37 1.53 -14.90
C LEU A 250 -11.81 1.54 -14.39
N SER A 251 -12.72 2.24 -15.08
CA SER A 251 -14.15 2.24 -14.76
C SER A 251 -14.78 0.85 -14.96
N GLN A 252 -14.46 0.16 -16.05
CA GLN A 252 -14.96 -1.21 -16.30
C GLN A 252 -14.44 -2.19 -15.23
N CYS A 253 -13.16 -2.07 -14.84
CA CYS A 253 -12.60 -2.87 -13.77
C CYS A 253 -13.32 -2.62 -12.43
N ALA A 254 -13.61 -1.35 -12.10
CA ALA A 254 -14.36 -1.00 -10.89
C ALA A 254 -15.80 -1.56 -10.88
N GLU A 255 -16.51 -1.51 -12.02
CA GLU A 255 -17.86 -2.09 -12.14
C GLU A 255 -17.84 -3.63 -12.02
N LYS A 256 -16.94 -4.30 -12.74
CA LYS A 256 -16.78 -5.77 -12.61
C LYS A 256 -16.39 -6.17 -11.18
N THR A 257 -15.56 -5.37 -10.53
CA THR A 257 -15.18 -5.58 -9.13
C THR A 257 -16.38 -5.41 -8.20
N LYS A 258 -17.27 -4.45 -8.44
CA LYS A 258 -18.51 -4.28 -7.68
C LYS A 258 -19.40 -5.52 -7.76
N GLU A 259 -19.52 -6.16 -8.92
CA GLU A 259 -20.32 -7.37 -9.09
C GLU A 259 -19.83 -8.52 -8.20
N VAL A 260 -18.51 -8.67 -8.09
CA VAL A 260 -17.86 -9.76 -7.36
C VAL A 260 -17.68 -9.44 -5.87
N ALA A 261 -17.13 -8.27 -5.56
CA ALA A 261 -16.77 -7.86 -4.21
C ALA A 261 -17.90 -7.13 -3.47
N LYS A 262 -18.95 -6.67 -4.17
CA LYS A 262 -20.10 -5.89 -3.65
C LYS A 262 -19.79 -4.46 -3.22
N TYR A 263 -18.58 -3.98 -3.50
CA TYR A 263 -18.16 -2.60 -3.21
C TYR A 263 -17.72 -1.93 -4.51
N PHE A 264 -18.26 -0.75 -4.81
CA PHE A 264 -17.83 0.04 -5.96
C PHE A 264 -16.70 0.98 -5.54
N VAL A 265 -15.44 0.54 -5.74
CA VAL A 265 -14.26 1.36 -5.46
C VAL A 265 -13.70 1.89 -6.78
N SER A 266 -13.73 3.21 -6.94
CA SER A 266 -13.20 3.82 -8.16
C SER A 266 -11.67 3.78 -8.21
N LEU A 267 -11.12 3.55 -9.40
CA LEU A 267 -9.69 3.44 -9.65
C LEU A 267 -9.14 4.70 -10.31
N SER A 268 -7.84 4.95 -10.14
CA SER A 268 -7.15 6.01 -10.88
C SER A 268 -5.67 5.76 -11.05
N THR A 269 -5.11 6.30 -12.12
CA THR A 269 -3.67 6.29 -12.35
C THR A 269 -2.98 7.41 -11.56
N LYS A 270 -1.81 7.11 -11.01
CA LYS A 270 -0.88 8.08 -10.44
C LYS A 270 0.36 8.18 -11.31
N ALA A 271 0.71 9.40 -11.70
CA ALA A 271 1.98 9.63 -12.37
C ALA A 271 3.15 9.32 -11.41
N PHE A 272 4.14 8.60 -11.93
CA PHE A 272 5.47 8.53 -11.35
C PHE A 272 6.13 9.92 -11.54
N LYS A 273 6.05 10.77 -10.51
CA LYS A 273 6.57 12.14 -10.56
C LYS A 273 8.10 12.17 -10.49
N ASP A 274 8.68 13.25 -11.02
CA ASP A 274 10.11 13.54 -11.15
C ASP A 274 10.94 13.18 -9.90
N PHE A 275 11.47 11.97 -9.92
CA PHE A 275 12.44 11.50 -8.95
C PHE A 275 13.82 12.14 -9.16
N GLN A 276 14.07 12.73 -10.35
CA GLN A 276 15.35 13.33 -10.73
C GLN A 276 15.76 14.39 -9.71
N LYS A 277 14.85 15.28 -9.32
CA LYS A 277 15.09 16.28 -8.28
C LYS A 277 15.54 15.65 -6.96
N LYS A 278 14.91 14.55 -6.54
CA LYS A 278 15.27 13.90 -5.26
C LYS A 278 16.64 13.23 -5.33
N LEU A 279 16.98 12.67 -6.49
CA LEU A 279 18.28 12.08 -6.74
C LEU A 279 19.37 13.17 -6.76
N GLU A 280 19.12 14.30 -7.40
CA GLU A 280 20.00 15.47 -7.41
C GLU A 280 20.23 15.99 -5.99
N GLU A 281 19.19 16.16 -5.18
CA GLU A 281 19.29 16.54 -3.76
C GLU A 281 20.23 15.59 -3.00
N LEU A 282 20.09 14.28 -3.20
CA LEU A 282 20.94 13.28 -2.55
C LEU A 282 22.39 13.32 -3.05
N GLN A 283 22.62 13.55 -4.35
CA GLN A 283 23.95 13.67 -4.92
C GLN A 283 24.66 14.94 -4.44
N ILE A 284 23.95 16.07 -4.36
CA ILE A 284 24.46 17.33 -3.80
C ILE A 284 24.85 17.12 -2.34
N ALA A 285 23.98 16.50 -1.54
CA ALA A 285 24.28 16.18 -0.14
C ALA A 285 25.51 15.27 0.01
N THR A 286 25.69 14.30 -0.90
CA THR A 286 26.87 13.42 -0.92
C THR A 286 28.14 14.22 -1.21
N ARG A 287 28.13 15.12 -2.20
CA ARG A 287 29.28 15.97 -2.54
C ARG A 287 29.62 16.92 -1.39
N ALA A 288 28.61 17.55 -0.78
CA ALA A 288 28.79 18.44 0.36
C ALA A 288 29.41 17.72 1.57
N ALA A 289 28.92 16.51 1.88
CA ALA A 289 29.50 15.68 2.95
C ALA A 289 30.95 15.26 2.65
N ALA A 290 31.26 14.91 1.40
CA ALA A 290 32.63 14.58 0.99
C ALA A 290 33.57 15.78 1.18
N VAL A 291 33.14 16.99 0.78
CA VAL A 291 33.91 18.23 0.99
C VAL A 291 34.08 18.53 2.48
N ALA A 292 33.02 18.43 3.29
CA ALA A 292 33.09 18.67 4.73
C ALA A 292 33.96 17.66 5.50
N SER A 293 34.21 16.49 4.92
CA SER A 293 35.09 15.46 5.51
C SER A 293 36.58 15.63 5.19
N ILE A 294 36.94 16.62 4.36
CA ILE A 294 38.33 16.97 4.09
C ILE A 294 38.86 17.71 5.33
N ASP A 295 39.88 17.16 5.98
CA ASP A 295 40.54 17.82 7.12
C ASP A 295 41.11 19.17 6.64
N PRO A 296 40.77 20.30 7.28
CA PRO A 296 41.33 21.61 6.93
C PRO A 296 42.87 21.64 6.91
N LYS A 297 43.53 20.77 7.69
CA LYS A 297 44.99 20.63 7.68
C LYS A 297 45.53 19.97 6.41
N ASP A 298 44.73 19.12 5.78
CA ASP A 298 45.09 18.43 4.53
C ASP A 298 44.89 19.35 3.31
N GLU A 299 43.89 20.22 3.35
CA GLU A 299 43.69 21.27 2.34
C GLU A 299 44.81 22.34 2.39
N TYR A 300 45.22 22.75 3.60
CA TYR A 300 46.36 23.66 3.80
C TYR A 300 47.69 23.03 3.34
N SER A 301 47.90 21.73 3.61
CA SER A 301 49.06 20.97 3.13
C SER A 301 49.13 20.89 1.60
N ARG A 302 47.98 20.67 0.94
CA ARG A 302 47.89 20.69 -0.53
C ARG A 302 48.19 22.06 -1.13
N LEU A 303 47.64 23.14 -0.56
CA LEU A 303 47.92 24.53 -0.98
C LEU A 303 49.40 24.91 -0.80
N MET A 304 50.04 24.44 0.28
CA MET A 304 51.46 24.69 0.54
C MET A 304 52.41 23.90 -0.38
N MET A 305 52.01 22.71 -0.84
CA MET A 305 52.78 21.95 -1.84
C MET A 305 52.73 22.58 -3.23
N VAL A 306 51.58 23.12 -3.66
CA VAL A 306 51.46 23.82 -4.95
C VAL A 306 52.28 25.10 -4.97
N ARG A 307 52.37 25.83 -3.85
CA ARG A 307 53.23 27.03 -3.73
C ARG A 307 54.73 26.75 -3.69
N ARG A 308 55.16 25.51 -3.43
CA ARG A 308 56.58 25.11 -3.49
C ARG A 308 57.01 24.60 -4.87
N ALA A 309 56.05 24.39 -5.77
CA ALA A 309 56.28 23.89 -7.12
C ALA A 309 56.23 24.99 -8.21
N ILE A 310 55.96 26.24 -7.84
CA ILE A 310 56.02 27.45 -8.68
C ILE A 310 57.22 28.27 -8.20
#